data_AF-A0A143PQ48-F1
#
_entry.id   AF-A0A143PQ48-F1
#
_cell.length_a   1.000
_cell.length_b   1.000
_cell.length_c   1.000
_cell.angle_alpha   90.00
_cell.angle_beta   90.00
_cell.angle_gamma   90.00
#
_symmetry.space_group_name_H-M   'P 1'
#
loop_
_entity.id
_entity.type
_entity.pdbx_description
1 polymer ?
#
loop_
_entity_poly.entity_id
_entity_poly.type
_entity_poly.pdbx_seq_one_letter_code
_entity_poly.pdbx_strand_id
1 'polypeptide(L)' 'MHVVLRRPIYRGLIVWNATRKRNAWGQRQTQVRPEGEHLTIDAEHQRIVDADLWAAPANAARLR' A
#
# COMPACT_ATOMS: atom_id res chain seq x y z
N MET A 1 12.08 5.14 7.92
CA MET A 1 10.91 4.25 8.00
C MET A 1 10.79 3.50 6.67
N HIS A 2 10.93 2.17 6.64
CA HIS A 2 11.01 1.40 5.39
C HIS A 2 9.64 1.30 4.70
N VAL A 3 9.27 2.32 3.92
CA VAL A 3 7.98 2.45 3.19
C VAL A 3 7.66 1.21 2.35
N VAL A 4 8.68 0.48 1.89
CA VAL A 4 8.52 -0.75 1.12
C VAL A 4 7.81 -1.84 1.92
N LEU A 5 8.14 -2.05 3.20
CA LEU A 5 7.62 -3.17 3.99
C LEU A 5 6.13 -3.05 4.35
N ARG A 6 5.58 -1.83 4.27
CA ARG A 6 4.19 -1.54 4.68
C ARG A 6 3.27 -1.28 3.48
N ARG A 7 3.63 -1.78 2.30
CA ARG A 7 2.75 -1.71 1.12
C ARG A 7 1.51 -2.59 1.32
N PRO A 8 0.28 -2.05 1.21
CA PRO A 8 -0.95 -2.81 1.46
C PRO A 8 -1.08 -4.10 0.66
N ILE A 9 -0.51 -4.14 -0.55
CA ILE A 9 -0.53 -5.33 -1.42
C ILE A 9 0.10 -6.56 -0.74
N TYR A 10 1.08 -6.37 0.15
CA TYR A 10 1.73 -7.50 0.83
C TYR A 10 0.81 -8.24 1.79
N ARG A 11 -0.15 -7.54 2.42
CA ARG A 11 -1.20 -8.18 3.23
C ARG A 11 -2.40 -8.69 2.42
N GLY A 12 -2.33 -8.57 1.09
CA GLY A 12 -3.44 -8.91 0.19
C GLY A 12 -4.49 -7.79 0.06
N LEU A 13 -4.17 -6.54 0.39
CA LEU A 13 -5.07 -5.40 0.16
C LEU A 13 -4.71 -4.67 -1.13
N ILE A 14 -5.60 -4.71 -2.12
CA ILE A 14 -5.48 -3.94 -3.35
C ILE A 14 -6.04 -2.54 -3.10
N VAL A 15 -5.23 -1.51 -3.39
CA VAL A 15 -5.66 -0.10 -3.37
C VAL A 15 -5.56 0.45 -4.78
N TRP A 16 -6.70 0.73 -5.38
CA TRP A 16 -6.81 1.31 -6.71
C TRP A 16 -7.15 2.80 -6.63
N ASN A 17 -6.83 3.52 -7.72
CA ASN A 17 -7.01 4.97 -7.81
C ASN A 17 -6.30 5.77 -6.68
N ALA A 18 -5.15 5.28 -6.18
CA ALA A 18 -4.43 5.95 -5.09
C ALA A 18 -3.65 7.22 -5.52
N THR A 19 -3.30 7.30 -6.80
CA THR A 19 -2.52 8.42 -7.34
C THR A 19 -3.04 8.84 -8.71
N ARG A 20 -2.82 10.11 -9.05
CA ARG A 20 -3.03 10.65 -10.40
C ARG A 20 -1.72 11.14 -10.97
N LYS A 21 -1.43 10.78 -12.22
CA LYS A 21 -0.16 11.12 -12.90
C LYS A 21 -0.13 12.54 -13.46
N ARG A 22 -1.29 13.10 -13.83
CA ARG A 22 -1.42 14.42 -14.46
C ARG A 22 -2.22 15.37 -13.58
N ASN A 23 -1.84 16.63 -13.57
CA ASN A 23 -2.59 17.71 -12.92
C ASN A 23 -3.72 18.23 -13.82
N ALA A 24 -4.47 19.23 -13.34
CA ALA A 24 -5.60 19.83 -14.05
C ALA A 24 -5.22 20.43 -15.42
N TRP A 25 -3.96 20.83 -15.61
CA TRP A 25 -3.43 21.35 -16.87
C TRP A 25 -2.78 20.27 -17.75
N GLY A 26 -2.94 18.99 -17.42
CA GLY A 26 -2.40 17.86 -18.18
C GLY A 26 -0.90 17.62 -18.02
N GLN A 27 -0.20 18.39 -17.19
CA GLN A 27 1.23 18.22 -16.96
C GLN A 27 1.50 16.99 -16.10
N ARG A 28 2.60 16.28 -16.36
CA ARG A 28 3.01 15.11 -15.56
C ARG A 28 3.47 15.59 -14.18
N GLN A 29 2.61 15.41 -13.19
CA GLN A 29 2.86 15.72 -11.80
C GLN A 29 2.08 14.70 -10.97
N THR A 30 2.79 13.73 -10.41
CA THR A 30 2.15 12.68 -9.61
C THR A 30 1.65 13.27 -8.30
N GLN A 31 0.38 13.06 -8.01
CA GLN A 31 -0.27 13.51 -6.78
C GLN A 31 -1.04 12.36 -6.15
N VAL A 32 -1.05 12.32 -4.82
CA VAL A 32 -1.90 11.41 -4.04
C VAL A 32 -3.35 11.88 -4.16
N ARG A 33 -4.29 10.95 -4.33
CA ARG A 33 -5.72 11.27 -4.31
C ARG A 33 -6.24 11.25 -2.86
N PRO A 34 -7.33 11.97 -2.56
CA PRO A 34 -8.03 11.82 -1.28
C PRO A 34 -8.41 10.36 -1.04
N GLU A 35 -8.34 9.90 0.22
CA GLU A 35 -8.64 8.50 0.56
C GLU A 35 -10.07 8.08 0.19
N GLY A 36 -11.03 9.02 0.24
CA GLY A 36 -12.41 8.78 -0.19
C GLY A 36 -12.58 8.49 -1.69
N GLU A 37 -11.56 8.74 -2.51
CA GLU A 37 -11.53 8.37 -3.93
C GLU A 37 -10.85 7.01 -4.18
N HIS A 38 -10.24 6.41 -3.15
CA HIS A 38 -9.58 5.13 -3.28
C HIS A 38 -10.61 4.00 -3.32
N LEU A 39 -10.35 3.01 -4.17
CA LEU A 39 -11.12 1.78 -4.20
C LEU A 39 -10.28 0.66 -3.61
N THR A 40 -10.79 0.02 -2.57
CA THR A 40 -10.10 -1.04 -1.82
C THR A 40 -10.78 -2.38 -2.01
N ILE A 41 -9.99 -3.42 -2.25
CA ILE A 41 -10.48 -4.81 -2.36
C ILE A 41 -9.56 -5.72 -1.54
N ASP A 42 -10.14 -6.48 -0.63
CA ASP A 42 -9.44 -7.57 0.05
C ASP A 42 -9.30 -8.77 -0.89
N ALA A 43 -8.05 -9.15 -1.17
CA ALA A 43 -7.66 -10.26 -2.02
C ALA A 43 -6.75 -11.22 -1.23
N GLU A 44 -7.33 -11.90 -0.24
CA GLU A 44 -6.59 -12.79 0.67
C GLU A 44 -5.78 -13.87 -0.07
N HIS A 45 -6.32 -14.43 -1.15
CA HIS A 45 -5.64 -15.41 -1.99
C HIS A 45 -4.37 -14.86 -2.70
N GLN A 46 -4.15 -13.55 -2.69
CA GLN A 46 -2.96 -12.88 -3.24
C GLN A 46 -2.03 -12.36 -2.14
N ARG A 47 -2.31 -12.68 -0.87
CA ARG A 47 -1.47 -12.27 0.26
C ARG A 47 -0.05 -12.85 0.10
N ILE A 48 0.95 -11.99 0.29
CA ILE A 48 2.37 -12.34 0.23
C ILE A 48 2.95 -12.53 1.63
N VAL A 49 2.48 -11.72 2.59
CA VAL A 49 2.92 -11.72 3.99
C VAL A 49 1.74 -12.13 4.87
N ASP A 50 1.91 -13.21 5.63
CA ASP A 50 0.92 -13.70 6.59
C ASP A 50 0.43 -12.62 7.55
N ALA A 51 -0.82 -12.73 7.98
CA ALA A 51 -1.47 -11.72 8.82
C ALA A 51 -0.71 -11.48 10.14
N ASP A 52 -0.21 -12.55 10.77
CA ASP A 52 0.53 -12.46 12.03
C ASP A 52 1.86 -11.72 11.85
N LEU A 53 2.59 -12.03 10.77
CA LEU A 53 3.84 -11.36 10.44
C LEU A 53 3.60 -9.90 10.03
N TRP A 54 2.49 -9.63 9.37
CA TRP A 54 2.08 -8.27 9.03
C TRP A 54 1.73 -7.44 10.27
N ALA A 55 1.06 -8.03 11.26
CA ALA A 55 0.73 -7.38 12.52
C ALA A 55 1.96 -7.12 13.40
N ALA A 56 3.06 -7.84 13.19
CA ALA A 56 4.28 -7.68 13.97
C ALA A 56 4.91 -6.28 13.80
N PRO A 57 5.60 -5.76 14.83
CA PRO A 57 6.41 -4.54 14.73
C PRO A 57 7.49 -4.67 13.66
N ALA A 58 7.71 -3.62 12.86
CA ALA A 58 8.66 -3.66 11.73
C ALA A 58 10.14 -3.84 12.16
N ASN A 59 10.43 -3.69 13.44
CA ASN A 59 11.74 -3.88 14.07
C ASN A 59 11.90 -5.24 14.76
N ALA A 60 10.93 -6.16 14.62
CA ALA A 60 11.02 -7.51 15.17
C ALA A 60 12.18 -8.33 14.56
N ALA A 61 12.70 -7.92 13.40
CA ALA A 61 13.83 -8.56 12.71
C ALA A 61 15.22 -8.31 13.36
N ARG A 62 15.27 -7.94 14.65
CA ARG A 62 16.53 -7.79 15.38
C ARG A 62 16.83 -9.00 16.27
N LEU A 63 16.64 -10.21 15.74
CA LEU A 63 16.95 -11.44 16.43
C LEU A 63 17.68 -12.42 15.50
N ARG A 64 18.97 -12.60 15.87
CA ARG A 64 19.97 -13.61 15.48
C ARG A 64 20.62 -13.46 14.10
#